data_AF-A0A379S4G2-F1
#
_entry.id   AF-A0A379S4G2-F1
#
_cell.length_a   1.000
_cell.length_b   1.000
_cell.length_c   1.000
_cell.angle_alpha   90.00
_cell.angle_beta   90.00
_cell.angle_gamma   90.00
#
_symmetry.space_group_name_H-M   'P 1'
#
loop_
_entity.id
_entity.type
_entity.pdbx_description
1 polymer ?
#
loop_
_entity_poly.entity_id
_entity_poly.type
_entity_poly.pdbx_seq_one_letter_code
_entity_poly.pdbx_strand_id
1 'polypeptide(L)'
;MAGLLIMSLSMIPLGLAGNLQQLFTLICAFYIGSVIAEPARETLSASLTDARARGSYMGFSRLGLAIGGAIGYIGGGWLFDMGKTLAQPELPWMMLGIIGFITFLALGWQFSHKRTPRQYTGARRLI
;
A
#
# COMPACT_ATOMS: atom_id res chain seq x y z
N MET A 1 -2.52 -8.41 -1.48
CA MET A 1 -2.14 -7.82 -2.79
C MET A 1 -3.35 -7.21 -3.50
N ALA A 2 -4.45 -7.96 -3.67
CA ALA A 2 -5.67 -7.46 -4.33
C ALA A 2 -6.23 -6.15 -3.72
N GLY A 3 -6.26 -6.03 -2.39
CA GLY A 3 -6.73 -4.79 -1.73
C GLY A 3 -5.93 -3.53 -2.11
N LEU A 4 -4.60 -3.62 -2.16
CA LEU A 4 -3.73 -2.51 -2.57
C LEU A 4 -3.94 -2.11 -4.04
N LEU A 5 -4.18 -3.08 -4.94
CA LEU A 5 -4.54 -2.80 -6.33
C LEU A 5 -5.85 -2.03 -6.41
N ILE A 6 -6.88 -2.49 -5.68
CA ILE A 6 -8.19 -1.84 -5.66
C ILE A 6 -8.07 -0.40 -5.14
N MET A 7 -7.29 -0.17 -4.08
CA MET A 7 -7.02 1.17 -3.56
C MET A 7 -6.33 2.06 -4.61
N SER A 8 -5.28 1.56 -5.26
CA SER A 8 -4.50 2.32 -6.24
C SER A 8 -5.31 2.64 -7.50
N LEU A 9 -6.10 1.68 -7.98
CA LEU A 9 -6.98 1.84 -9.14
C LEU A 9 -8.10 2.86 -8.87
N SER A 10 -8.58 2.97 -7.63
CA SER A 10 -9.64 3.90 -7.24
C SER A 10 -9.16 5.36 -7.17
N MET A 11 -7.86 5.59 -6.99
CA MET A 11 -7.28 6.94 -6.89
C MET A 11 -7.15 7.64 -8.24
N ILE A 12 -6.87 6.91 -9.31
CA ILE A 12 -6.71 7.46 -10.67
C ILE A 12 -7.98 8.17 -11.17
N PRO A 13 -9.17 7.55 -11.17
CA PRO A 13 -10.40 8.20 -11.61
C PRO A 13 -10.93 9.24 -10.61
N LEU A 14 -10.39 9.31 -9.39
CA LEU A 14 -10.83 10.27 -8.37
C LEU A 14 -10.57 11.72 -8.81
N GLY A 15 -9.46 11.97 -9.52
CA GLY A 15 -9.14 13.29 -10.07
C GLY A 15 -10.04 13.74 -11.22
N LEU A 16 -10.74 12.78 -11.85
CA LEU A 16 -11.67 13.00 -12.96
C LEU A 16 -13.14 13.02 -12.50
N ALA A 17 -13.39 12.85 -11.20
CA ALA A 17 -14.75 12.79 -10.67
C ALA A 17 -15.43 14.16 -10.77
N GLY A 18 -16.42 14.27 -11.66
CA GLY A 18 -17.21 15.49 -11.86
C GLY A 18 -18.47 15.56 -10.99
N ASN A 19 -18.88 14.46 -10.36
CA ASN A 19 -20.12 14.36 -9.61
C ASN A 19 -19.91 13.79 -8.19
N LEU A 20 -20.70 14.26 -7.23
CA LEU A 20 -20.63 13.82 -5.84
C LEU A 20 -20.87 12.31 -5.67
N GLN A 21 -21.78 11.73 -6.46
CA GLN A 21 -22.04 10.29 -6.45
C GLN A 21 -20.82 9.48 -6.91
N GLN A 22 -20.13 9.92 -7.97
CA GLN A 22 -18.91 9.26 -8.45
C GLN A 22 -17.82 9.30 -7.39
N LEU A 23 -17.64 10.46 -6.73
CA LEU A 23 -16.70 10.62 -5.63
C LEU A 23 -17.00 9.63 -4.50
N PHE A 24 -18.24 9.53 -4.04
CA PHE A 24 -18.61 8.58 -2.98
C PHE A 24 -18.42 7.12 -3.39
N THR A 25 -18.77 6.75 -4.61
CA THR A 25 -18.53 5.38 -5.10
C THR A 25 -17.05 5.02 -5.09
N LEU A 26 -16.18 5.93 -5.54
CA LEU A 26 -14.73 5.72 -5.54
C LEU A 26 -14.15 5.67 -4.13
N ILE A 27 -14.64 6.50 -3.22
CA ILE A 27 -14.27 6.44 -1.79
C ILE A 27 -14.68 5.09 -1.20
N CYS A 28 -15.91 4.62 -1.46
CA CYS A 28 -16.35 3.30 -1.01
C CYS A 28 -15.46 2.17 -1.56
N ALA A 29 -15.12 2.21 -2.85
CA ALA A 29 -14.23 1.23 -3.47
C ALA A 29 -12.82 1.24 -2.83
N PHE A 30 -12.29 2.44 -2.55
CA PHE A 30 -11.02 2.60 -1.85
C PHE A 30 -11.05 1.98 -0.45
N TYR A 31 -12.11 2.25 0.33
CA TYR A 31 -12.25 1.68 1.68
C TYR A 31 -12.43 0.16 1.67
N ILE A 32 -13.14 -0.40 0.70
CA ILE A 32 -13.21 -1.87 0.51
C ILE A 32 -11.80 -2.44 0.30
N GLY A 33 -10.98 -1.78 -0.52
CA GLY A 33 -9.57 -2.14 -0.67
C GLY A 33 -8.77 -2.06 0.64
N SER A 34 -9.00 -1.03 1.45
CA SER A 34 -8.36 -0.83 2.76
C SER A 34 -8.70 -1.94 3.75
N VAL A 35 -9.98 -2.31 3.85
CA VAL A 35 -10.46 -3.40 4.72
C VAL A 35 -9.79 -4.74 4.38
N ILE A 36 -9.43 -4.97 3.12
CA ILE A 36 -8.70 -6.17 2.70
C ILE A 36 -7.19 -6.03 2.97
N ALA A 37 -6.62 -4.84 2.75
CA ALA A 37 -5.18 -4.61 2.81
C ALA A 37 -4.65 -4.48 4.24
N GLU A 38 -5.38 -3.81 5.13
CA GLU A 38 -4.99 -3.57 6.51
C GLU A 38 -4.74 -4.84 7.33
N PRO A 39 -5.67 -5.82 7.42
CA PRO A 39 -5.43 -7.04 8.20
C PRO A 39 -4.27 -7.86 7.64
N ALA A 40 -4.07 -7.85 6.31
CA ALA A 40 -2.94 -8.51 5.67
C ALA A 40 -1.61 -7.84 6.06
N ARG A 41 -1.58 -6.50 6.16
CA ARG A 41 -0.40 -5.74 6.58
C ARG A 41 -0.03 -6.01 8.03
N GLU A 42 -1.01 -6.01 8.94
CA GLU A 42 -0.78 -6.29 10.36
C GLU A 42 -0.31 -7.75 10.57
N THR A 43 -0.92 -8.71 9.85
CA THR A 43 -0.51 -10.12 9.89
C THR A 43 0.92 -10.32 9.35
N LEU A 44 1.27 -9.63 8.27
CA LEU A 44 2.62 -9.66 7.72
C LEU A 44 3.65 -9.07 8.71
N SER A 45 3.32 -7.93 9.33
CA SER A 45 4.16 -7.31 10.37
C SER A 45 4.39 -8.27 11.54
N ALA A 46 3.33 -8.93 12.01
CA ALA A 46 3.41 -9.90 13.10
C ALA A 46 4.24 -11.15 12.74
N SER A 47 4.07 -11.70 11.53
CA SER A 47 4.79 -12.91 11.10
C SER A 47 6.29 -12.73 10.88
N LEU A 48 6.74 -11.50 10.63
CA LEU A 48 8.16 -11.14 10.52
C LEU A 48 8.84 -10.91 11.88
N THR A 49 8.10 -10.96 13.00
CA THR A 49 8.62 -10.63 14.34
C THR A 49 8.76 -11.82 15.27
N ASP A 50 9.98 -12.00 15.78
CA ASP A 50 10.33 -13.02 16.78
C ASP A 50 9.70 -12.71 18.15
N ALA A 51 9.24 -13.72 18.88
CA ALA A 51 8.34 -13.56 20.03
C ALA A 51 8.91 -12.69 21.18
N ARG A 52 10.24 -12.58 21.26
CA ARG A 52 10.96 -11.88 22.35
C ARG A 52 11.17 -10.38 22.12
N ALA A 53 10.97 -9.87 20.89
CA ALA A 53 11.23 -8.45 20.53
C ALA A 53 10.02 -7.73 19.89
N ARG A 54 8.82 -8.33 19.96
CA ARG A 54 7.60 -7.83 19.31
C ARG A 54 7.26 -6.38 19.66
N GLY A 55 7.48 -5.96 20.91
CA GLY A 55 7.18 -4.59 21.37
C GLY A 55 8.04 -3.53 20.66
N SER A 56 9.35 -3.73 20.59
CA SER A 56 10.28 -2.79 19.94
C SER A 56 10.08 -2.74 18.42
N TYR A 57 9.78 -3.88 17.78
CA TYR A 57 9.57 -3.93 16.33
C TYR A 57 8.25 -3.28 15.91
N MET A 58 7.17 -3.49 16.67
CA MET A 58 5.88 -2.82 16.44
C MET A 58 5.98 -1.30 16.68
N GLY A 59 6.77 -0.87 17.67
CA GLY A 59 7.10 0.54 17.88
C GLY A 59 7.89 1.16 16.73
N PHE A 60 8.92 0.47 16.23
CA PHE A 60 9.72 0.92 15.08
C PHE A 60 8.91 0.97 13.78
N SER A 61 8.02 0.01 13.55
CA SER A 61 7.11 0.01 12.39
C SER A 61 6.25 1.28 12.33
N ARG A 62 5.80 1.79 13.49
CA ARG A 62 5.05 3.05 13.58
C ARG A 62 5.87 4.28 13.21
N LEU A 63 7.20 4.26 13.35
CA LEU A 63 8.04 5.36 12.88
C LEU A 63 7.99 5.49 11.35
N GLY A 64 7.99 4.36 10.63
CA GLY A 64 7.82 4.36 9.18
C GLY A 64 6.49 5.00 8.77
N LEU A 65 5.40 4.68 9.48
CA LEU A 65 4.10 5.31 9.27
C LEU A 65 4.10 6.82 9.61
N ALA A 66 4.73 7.22 10.71
CA ALA A 66 4.82 8.63 11.10
C ALA A 66 5.62 9.47 10.09
N ILE A 67 6.77 8.94 9.65
CA ILE A 67 7.60 9.57 8.62
C ILE A 67 6.85 9.63 7.29
N GLY A 68 6.21 8.53 6.89
CA GLY A 68 5.40 8.47 5.68
C GLY A 68 4.23 9.46 5.72
N GLY A 69 3.57 9.60 6.88
CA GLY A 69 2.53 10.60 7.10
C GLY A 69 3.06 12.02 7.00
N ALA A 70 4.19 12.33 7.64
CA ALA A 70 4.81 13.65 7.58
C ALA A 70 5.19 14.04 6.14
N ILE A 71 5.87 13.14 5.41
CA ILE A 71 6.23 13.35 4.00
C ILE A 71 4.96 13.46 3.14
N GLY A 72 3.95 12.63 3.42
CA GLY A 72 2.67 12.66 2.71
C GLY A 72 1.91 13.97 2.88
N TYR A 73 1.90 14.57 4.07
CA TYR A 73 1.25 15.86 4.31
C TYR A 73 1.99 17.01 3.60
N ILE A 74 3.32 17.06 3.71
CA ILE A 74 4.13 18.11 3.09
C ILE A 74 4.08 17.97 1.56
N GLY A 75 4.36 16.76 1.06
CA GLY A 75 4.37 16.46 -0.36
C GLY A 75 2.97 16.57 -0.99
N GLY A 76 1.92 16.13 -0.30
CA GLY A 76 0.54 16.24 -0.77
C GLY A 76 0.06 17.68 -0.88
N GLY A 77 0.38 18.52 0.10
CA GLY A 77 0.08 19.96 0.04
C GLY A 77 0.83 20.65 -1.10
N TRP A 78 2.14 20.42 -1.20
CA TRP A 78 2.95 20.97 -2.29
C TRP A 78 2.47 20.52 -3.67
N LEU A 79 2.12 19.24 -3.81
CA LEU A 79 1.62 18.68 -5.06
C LEU A 79 0.24 19.22 -5.43
N PHE A 80 -0.62 19.44 -4.45
CA PHE A 80 -1.93 20.08 -4.63
C PHE A 80 -1.78 21.54 -5.08
N ASP A 81 -0.85 22.29 -4.48
CA ASP A 81 -0.53 23.65 -4.90
C ASP A 81 0.05 23.67 -6.32
N MET A 82 0.95 22.73 -6.66
CA MET A 82 1.42 22.58 -8.03
C MET A 82 0.28 22.27 -9.01
N GLY A 83 -0.61 21.33 -8.68
CA GLY A 83 -1.79 21.03 -9.50
C GLY A 83 -2.64 22.27 -9.79
N LYS A 84 -2.80 23.16 -8.80
CA LYS A 84 -3.47 24.45 -9.02
C LYS A 84 -2.69 25.39 -9.93
N THR A 85 -1.38 25.53 -9.72
CA THR A 85 -0.54 26.42 -10.55
C THR A 85 -0.44 25.97 -12.01
N LEU A 86 -0.46 24.66 -12.27
CA LEU A 86 -0.48 24.07 -13.61
C LEU A 86 -1.90 23.95 -14.22
N ALA A 87 -2.94 24.43 -13.52
CA ALA A 87 -4.35 24.25 -13.90
C ALA A 87 -4.77 22.78 -14.12
N GLN A 88 -4.07 21.83 -13.49
CA GLN A 88 -4.35 20.39 -13.52
C GLN A 88 -4.71 19.90 -12.11
N PRO A 89 -5.97 20.04 -11.68
CA PRO A 89 -6.40 19.63 -10.34
C PRO A 89 -6.39 18.10 -10.14
N GLU A 90 -6.28 17.32 -11.21
CA GLU A 90 -6.20 15.86 -11.22
C GLU A 90 -4.80 15.31 -10.86
N LEU A 91 -3.78 16.14 -10.97
CA LEU A 91 -2.36 15.76 -10.85
C LEU A 91 -2.00 15.09 -9.52
N PRO A 92 -2.50 15.54 -8.34
CA PRO A 92 -2.23 14.88 -7.07
C PRO A 92 -2.77 13.45 -7.01
N TRP A 93 -3.97 13.22 -7.55
CA TRP A 93 -4.65 11.93 -7.51
C TRP A 93 -3.99 10.91 -8.45
N MET A 94 -3.58 11.35 -9.63
CA MET A 94 -2.79 10.54 -10.56
C MET A 94 -1.46 10.10 -9.94
N MET A 95 -0.72 11.02 -9.32
CA MET A 95 0.54 10.74 -8.64
C MET A 95 0.35 9.72 -7.50
N LEU A 96 -0.69 9.88 -6.68
CA LEU A 96 -1.03 8.91 -5.64
C LEU A 96 -1.34 7.52 -6.24
N GLY A 97 -2.08 7.47 -7.36
CA GLY A 97 -2.33 6.23 -8.11
C GLY A 97 -1.05 5.57 -8.61
N ILE A 98 -0.12 6.35 -9.19
CA ILE A 98 1.19 5.87 -9.67
C ILE A 98 2.02 5.32 -8.50
N ILE A 99 2.11 6.06 -7.39
CA ILE A 99 2.84 5.62 -6.18
C ILE A 99 2.25 4.30 -5.66
N GLY A 100 0.91 4.19 -5.61
CA GLY A 100 0.22 2.96 -5.24
C GLY A 100 0.56 1.79 -6.17
N PHE A 101 0.60 2.03 -7.48
CA PHE A 101 0.96 1.03 -8.47
C PHE A 101 2.42 0.58 -8.36
N ILE A 102 3.36 1.51 -8.19
CA ILE A 102 4.78 1.20 -7.93
C ILE A 102 4.91 0.37 -6.66
N THR A 103 4.18 0.71 -5.60
CA THR A 103 4.18 -0.04 -4.33
C THR A 103 3.67 -1.47 -4.54
N PHE A 104 2.62 -1.64 -5.34
CA PHE A 104 2.12 -2.96 -5.70
C PHE A 104 3.17 -3.80 -6.44
N LEU A 105 3.84 -3.22 -7.45
CA LEU A 105 4.89 -3.91 -8.20
C LEU A 105 6.08 -4.26 -7.30
N ALA A 106 6.53 -3.34 -6.47
CA ALA A 106 7.65 -3.55 -5.53
C ALA A 106 7.36 -4.69 -4.57
N LEU A 107 6.15 -4.72 -3.97
CA LEU A 107 5.74 -5.82 -3.09
C LEU A 107 5.60 -7.12 -3.89
N GLY A 108 4.98 -7.11 -5.06
CA GLY A 108 4.84 -8.28 -5.92
C GLY A 108 6.20 -8.90 -6.25
N TRP A 109 7.18 -8.07 -6.57
CA TRP A 109 8.57 -8.47 -6.83
C TRP A 109 9.24 -9.04 -5.57
N GLN A 110 9.11 -8.34 -4.43
CA GLN A 110 9.69 -8.76 -3.15
C GLN A 110 9.16 -10.11 -2.67
N PHE A 111 7.86 -10.38 -2.81
CA PHE A 111 7.26 -11.66 -2.44
C PHE A 111 7.47 -12.76 -3.48
N SER A 112 7.64 -12.42 -4.76
CA SER A 112 8.03 -13.38 -5.80
C SER A 112 9.43 -13.94 -5.54
N HIS A 113 10.38 -13.08 -5.16
CA HIS A 113 11.76 -13.48 -4.84
C HIS A 113 11.88 -14.36 -3.59
N LYS A 114 10.92 -14.30 -2.66
CA LYS A 114 10.91 -15.16 -1.46
C LYS A 114 10.27 -16.54 -1.67
N ARG A 115 9.85 -16.89 -2.90
CA ARG A 115 9.31 -18.22 -3.26
C ARG A 115 10.37 -19.20 -3.77
N THR A 116 11.60 -19.14 -3.26
CA THR A 116 12.60 -20.21 -3.46
C THR A 116 13.34 -20.40 -2.13
N PRO A 117 13.16 -21.56 -1.49
CA PRO A 117 13.83 -22.78 -1.91
C PRO A 117 12.87 -23.92 -2.22
N ARG A 118 12.99 -24.43 -3.44
CA ARG A 118 12.57 -25.79 -3.77
C ARG A 118 13.65 -26.73 -3.23
N GLN A 119 13.39 -27.40 -2.12
CA GLN A 119 14.03 -28.68 -1.83
C GLN A 119 13.10 -29.58 -1.01
N TYR A 120 12.11 -30.14 -1.72
CA TYR A 120 11.63 -31.48 -1.37
C TYR A 120 12.67 -32.47 -1.88
N THR A 121 13.53 -32.92 -0.97
CA THR A 121 14.30 -34.16 -1.07
C THR A 121 14.23 -34.73 0.34
N GLY A 122 13.37 -35.69 0.68
CA GLY A 122 13.18 -36.95 0.00
C GLY A 122 14.09 -38.01 0.63
N ALA A 123 13.79 -38.42 1.88
CA ALA A 123 14.09 -39.72 2.51
C ALA A 123 13.81 -39.54 4.03
N ARG A 124 12.91 -40.24 4.72
CA ARG A 124 12.43 -41.62 4.59
C ARG A 124 13.56 -42.59 4.20
N ARG A 125 14.51 -42.76 5.11
CA ARG A 125 14.99 -44.07 5.56
C ARG A 125 14.91 -43.99 7.09
N LEU A 126 13.94 -44.62 7.74
CA LEU A 126 13.89 -46.05 8.07
C LEU A 126 15.22 -46.53 8.68
N ILE A 127 15.06 -46.98 9.94
CA ILE A 127 16.00 -47.66 10.85
C ILE A 127 16.85 -46.70 11.67
#